data_AF-A0A9E0YB27-F1
#
_entry.id   AF-A0A9E0YB27-F1
#
_cell.length_a   1.000
_cell.length_b   1.000
_cell.length_c   1.000
_cell.angle_alpha   90.00
_cell.angle_beta   90.00
_cell.angle_gamma   90.00
#
_symmetry.space_group_name_H-M   'P 1'
#
loop_
_entity.id
_entity.type
_entity.pdbx_description
1 polymer ?
#
loop_
_entity_poly.entity_id
_entity_poly.type
_entity_poly.pdbx_seq_one_letter_code
_entity_poly.pdbx_strand_id
1 'polypeptide(L)'
;MLNKFLTFTLFCCLTAVFGGVVRGQTEVGPQSQKTTSQKEDLPDNIKETLAKQRIEREKKEYDELLARCREAVKISDELERSFANSQQMTPETAKKLDRLEKLVKKIRGDLGGDDDDSTAEKNETTPETENGLVAAFKKLQTGAAQLLDDITKSTRYSISVFSIQTSNALLKLVRFIRFFK
;
A
#
# COMPACT_ATOMS: atom_id res chain seq x y z
N MET A 1 13.71 -43.84 11.81
CA MET A 1 13.92 -42.46 11.35
C MET A 1 15.35 -42.30 10.84
N LEU A 2 15.62 -42.69 9.60
CA LEU A 2 16.97 -42.55 9.03
C LEU A 2 16.92 -42.74 7.51
N ASN A 3 16.38 -41.76 6.75
CA ASN A 3 16.46 -41.74 5.27
C ASN A 3 15.91 -40.43 4.66
N LYS A 4 16.35 -39.26 5.14
CA LYS A 4 16.01 -37.95 4.51
C LYS A 4 17.15 -36.93 4.50
N PHE A 5 18.40 -37.39 4.43
CA PHE A 5 19.58 -36.49 4.46
C PHE A 5 20.60 -36.72 3.32
N LEU A 6 20.25 -37.49 2.28
CA LEU A 6 21.19 -37.91 1.23
C LEU A 6 20.75 -37.56 -0.20
N THR A 7 20.04 -36.44 -0.39
CA THR A 7 19.63 -35.96 -1.72
C THR A 7 19.74 -34.44 -1.84
N PHE A 8 20.83 -33.85 -1.29
CA PHE A 8 21.09 -32.41 -1.40
C PHE A 8 22.49 -32.07 -1.96
N THR A 9 23.23 -33.05 -2.49
CA THR A 9 24.65 -32.85 -2.86
C THR A 9 25.00 -33.48 -4.20
N LEU A 10 24.18 -33.29 -5.25
CA LEU A 10 24.55 -33.72 -6.61
C LEU A 10 23.85 -32.95 -7.75
N PHE A 11 23.83 -31.61 -7.69
CA PHE A 11 23.48 -30.80 -8.88
C PHE A 11 24.12 -29.40 -8.84
N CYS A 12 25.44 -29.33 -8.58
CA CYS A 12 26.21 -28.08 -8.56
C CYS A 12 27.38 -28.03 -9.56
N CYS A 13 27.51 -28.97 -10.50
CA CYS A 13 28.68 -29.01 -11.38
C CYS A 13 28.31 -29.37 -12.82
N LEU A 14 27.69 -28.45 -13.56
CA LEU A 14 27.91 -28.32 -15.01
C LEU A 14 27.21 -27.06 -15.56
N THR A 15 27.98 -25.98 -15.69
CA THR A 15 28.05 -25.04 -16.84
C THR A 15 28.78 -23.79 -16.37
N ALA A 16 30.08 -23.92 -16.13
CA ALA A 16 31.02 -22.82 -16.24
C ALA A 16 31.70 -22.96 -17.61
N VAL A 17 32.05 -21.82 -18.21
CA VAL A 17 32.77 -21.60 -19.49
C VAL A 17 31.84 -20.99 -20.55
N PHE A 18 31.74 -19.67 -20.52
CA PHE A 18 32.06 -18.83 -21.69
C PHE A 18 32.66 -17.52 -21.19
N GLY A 19 33.97 -17.39 -21.41
CA GLY A 19 34.72 -16.16 -21.23
C GLY A 19 34.43 -15.20 -22.37
N GLY A 20 34.40 -13.92 -22.03
CA GLY A 20 34.28 -12.80 -22.97
C GLY A 20 34.56 -11.50 -22.24
N VAL A 21 35.84 -11.24 -21.95
CA VAL A 21 36.31 -9.92 -21.51
C VAL A 21 36.27 -9.00 -22.73
N VAL A 22 35.40 -7.99 -22.70
CA VAL A 22 35.59 -6.77 -23.51
C VAL A 22 35.71 -5.61 -22.55
N ARG A 23 36.96 -5.15 -22.39
CA ARG A 23 37.29 -3.82 -21.88
C ARG A 23 37.02 -2.82 -23.01
N GLY A 24 36.11 -1.88 -22.76
CA GLY A 24 36.00 -0.63 -23.49
C GLY A 24 36.10 0.52 -22.50
N GLN A 25 37.32 0.87 -22.09
CA GLN A 25 37.60 2.21 -21.58
C GLN A 25 37.78 3.11 -22.80
N THR A 26 36.88 4.05 -22.99
CA THR A 26 37.17 5.29 -23.71
C THR A 26 36.88 6.42 -22.74
N GLU A 27 37.95 7.00 -22.18
CA GLU A 27 37.94 8.36 -21.68
C GLU A 27 37.44 9.29 -22.80
N VAL A 28 36.38 10.04 -22.51
CA VAL A 28 36.13 11.33 -23.15
C VAL A 28 35.69 12.26 -22.02
N GLY A 29 36.38 13.40 -21.92
CA GLY A 29 36.38 14.31 -20.77
C GLY A 29 35.04 14.98 -20.41
N PRO A 30 35.06 15.95 -19.49
CA PRO A 30 33.85 16.51 -18.91
C PRO A 30 33.18 17.48 -19.89
N GLN A 31 32.29 16.96 -20.72
CA GLN A 31 31.21 17.76 -21.30
C GLN A 31 29.93 17.45 -20.53
N SER A 32 29.79 18.10 -19.37
CA SER A 32 28.45 18.41 -18.84
C SER A 32 27.82 19.43 -19.77
N GLN A 33 27.36 18.94 -20.94
CA GLN A 33 26.42 19.65 -21.77
C GLN A 33 25.16 19.83 -20.94
N LYS A 34 25.03 21.05 -20.44
CA LYS A 34 23.79 21.69 -20.04
C LYS A 34 22.78 21.48 -21.17
N THR A 35 22.02 20.38 -21.11
CA THR A 35 20.82 20.21 -21.91
C THR A 35 19.81 21.22 -21.38
N THR A 36 19.93 22.45 -21.90
CA THR A 36 18.78 23.34 -22.04
C THR A 36 17.68 22.51 -22.64
N SER A 37 16.73 22.13 -21.79
CA SER A 37 15.50 21.46 -22.15
C SER A 37 14.82 22.33 -23.20
N GLN A 38 15.07 22.03 -24.47
CA GLN A 38 14.24 22.51 -25.55
C GLN A 38 12.88 21.87 -25.29
N LYS A 39 11.99 22.62 -24.63
CA LYS A 39 10.57 22.45 -24.86
C LYS A 39 10.39 22.72 -26.34
N GLU A 40 10.55 21.69 -27.17
CA GLU A 40 10.01 21.70 -28.51
C GLU A 40 8.54 22.09 -28.34
N ASP A 41 8.17 23.22 -28.94
CA ASP A 41 6.80 23.71 -28.92
C ASP A 41 5.95 22.71 -29.69
N LEU A 42 5.46 21.69 -28.98
CA LEU A 42 4.51 20.75 -29.54
C LEU A 42 3.35 21.54 -30.15
N PRO A 43 2.84 21.15 -31.33
CA PRO A 43 1.65 21.74 -31.91
C PRO A 43 0.52 21.77 -30.89
N ASP A 44 -0.27 22.86 -30.87
CA ASP A 44 -1.31 23.06 -29.85
C ASP A 44 -2.31 21.90 -29.77
N ASN A 45 -2.62 21.26 -30.91
CA ASN A 45 -3.46 20.07 -30.97
C ASN A 45 -2.91 18.87 -30.16
N ILE A 46 -1.57 18.69 -30.16
CA ILE A 46 -0.93 17.62 -29.39
C ILE A 46 -0.92 17.98 -27.90
N LYS A 47 -0.63 19.24 -27.56
CA LYS A 47 -0.71 19.73 -26.17
C LYS A 47 -2.11 19.56 -25.59
N GLU A 48 -3.16 19.89 -26.34
CA GLU A 48 -4.55 19.72 -25.93
C GLU A 48 -4.92 18.24 -25.73
N THR A 49 -4.50 17.37 -26.65
CA THR A 49 -4.76 15.93 -26.53
C THR A 49 -4.08 15.34 -25.30
N LEU A 50 -2.81 15.70 -25.04
CA LEU A 50 -2.09 15.27 -23.84
C LEU A 50 -2.74 15.79 -22.56
N ALA A 51 -3.24 17.03 -22.56
CA ALA A 51 -3.97 17.59 -21.43
C ALA A 51 -5.27 16.83 -21.15
N LYS A 52 -6.06 16.52 -22.20
CA LYS A 52 -7.27 15.69 -22.08
C LYS A 52 -6.98 14.32 -21.49
N GLN A 53 -5.94 13.64 -21.97
CA GLN A 53 -5.54 12.34 -21.46
C GLN A 53 -5.11 12.37 -19.99
N ARG A 54 -4.43 13.43 -19.55
CA ARG A 54 -4.06 13.61 -18.13
C ARG A 54 -5.30 13.77 -17.26
N ILE A 55 -6.22 14.63 -17.66
CA ILE A 55 -7.48 14.88 -16.92
C ILE A 55 -8.30 13.59 -16.80
N GLU A 56 -8.40 12.81 -17.88
CA GLU A 56 -9.14 11.55 -17.86
C GLU A 56 -8.49 10.52 -16.94
N ARG A 57 -7.16 10.42 -16.97
CA ARG A 57 -6.40 9.53 -16.08
C ARG A 57 -6.58 9.91 -14.61
N GLU A 58 -6.41 11.18 -14.28
CA GLU A 58 -6.58 11.69 -12.90
C GLU A 58 -8.00 11.43 -12.38
N LYS A 59 -9.01 11.61 -13.24
CA LYS A 59 -10.39 11.27 -12.89
C LYS A 59 -10.53 9.78 -12.59
N LYS A 60 -10.00 8.91 -13.44
CA LYS A 60 -10.05 7.46 -13.26
C LYS A 60 -9.33 7.03 -11.97
N GLU A 61 -8.15 7.57 -11.70
CA GLU A 61 -7.39 7.29 -10.48
C GLU A 61 -8.17 7.70 -9.22
N TYR A 62 -8.82 8.86 -9.24
CA TYR A 62 -9.67 9.30 -8.14
C TYR A 62 -10.91 8.42 -7.96
N ASP A 63 -11.57 8.01 -9.05
CA ASP A 63 -12.72 7.09 -9.00
C ASP A 63 -12.31 5.71 -8.45
N GLU A 64 -11.12 5.21 -8.81
CA GLU A 64 -10.56 3.97 -8.26
C GLU A 64 -10.21 4.09 -6.77
N LEU A 65 -9.67 5.24 -6.34
CA LEU A 65 -9.43 5.53 -4.92
C LEU A 65 -10.74 5.45 -4.13
N LEU A 66 -11.79 6.14 -4.60
CA LEU A 66 -13.11 6.09 -3.96
C LEU A 66 -13.69 4.66 -3.92
N ALA A 67 -13.51 3.88 -4.99
CA ALA A 67 -13.95 2.49 -5.02
C ALA A 67 -13.24 1.64 -3.95
N ARG A 68 -11.92 1.81 -3.78
CA ARG A 68 -11.13 1.13 -2.74
C ARG A 68 -11.59 1.53 -1.33
N CYS A 69 -11.88 2.81 -1.10
CA CYS A 69 -12.40 3.29 0.18
C CYS A 69 -13.77 2.69 0.51
N ARG A 70 -14.68 2.62 -0.47
CA ARG A 70 -15.99 1.97 -0.29
C ARG A 70 -15.85 0.48 0.02
N GLU A 71 -14.91 -0.20 -0.65
CA GLU A 71 -14.60 -1.60 -0.35
C GLU A 71 -14.04 -1.77 1.07
N ALA A 72 -13.15 -0.87 1.50
CA ALA A 72 -12.61 -0.88 2.85
C ALA A 72 -13.71 -0.72 3.91
N VAL A 73 -14.66 0.20 3.70
CA VAL A 73 -15.85 0.36 4.57
C VAL A 73 -16.64 -0.94 4.63
N LYS A 74 -16.97 -1.53 3.48
CA LYS A 74 -17.73 -2.78 3.43
C LYS A 74 -17.02 -3.92 4.18
N ILE A 75 -15.71 -4.09 3.99
CA ILE A 75 -14.95 -5.13 4.69
C ILE A 75 -14.90 -4.84 6.19
N SER A 76 -14.74 -3.57 6.59
CA SER A 76 -14.73 -3.19 8.00
C SER A 76 -16.07 -3.44 8.70
N ASP A 77 -17.21 -3.21 8.01
CA ASP A 77 -18.55 -3.56 8.49
C ASP A 77 -18.70 -5.08 8.64
N GLU A 78 -18.23 -5.85 7.66
CA GLU A 78 -18.27 -7.30 7.73
C GLU A 78 -17.41 -7.85 8.86
N LEU A 79 -16.24 -7.25 9.12
CA LEU A 79 -15.33 -7.62 10.20
C LEU A 79 -15.96 -7.37 11.57
N GLU A 80 -16.53 -6.17 11.77
CA GLU A 80 -17.20 -5.79 13.02
C GLU A 80 -18.36 -6.76 13.31
N ARG A 81 -19.22 -7.04 12.33
CA ARG A 81 -20.34 -7.99 12.49
C ARG A 81 -19.87 -9.41 12.75
N SER A 82 -18.86 -9.88 12.01
CA SER A 82 -18.34 -11.25 12.17
C SER A 82 -17.73 -11.44 13.56
N PHE A 83 -17.05 -10.43 14.07
CA PHE A 83 -16.46 -10.45 15.40
C PHE A 83 -17.51 -10.27 16.51
N ALA A 84 -18.49 -9.38 16.35
CA ALA A 84 -19.58 -9.19 17.31
C ALA A 84 -20.39 -10.49 17.52
N ASN A 85 -20.58 -11.28 16.47
CA ASN A 85 -21.35 -12.53 16.53
C ASN A 85 -20.56 -13.70 17.13
N SER A 86 -19.27 -13.83 16.82
CA SER A 86 -18.45 -14.99 17.21
C SER A 86 -17.58 -14.73 18.44
N GLN A 87 -17.29 -13.45 18.74
CA GLN A 87 -16.30 -12.98 19.72
C GLN A 87 -14.93 -13.67 19.59
N GLN A 88 -14.64 -14.23 18.41
CA GLN A 88 -13.45 -15.02 18.15
C GLN A 88 -12.84 -14.64 16.81
N MET A 89 -11.51 -14.68 16.75
CA MET A 89 -10.78 -14.49 15.51
C MET A 89 -10.85 -15.78 14.67
N THR A 90 -11.86 -15.91 13.82
CA THR A 90 -11.96 -17.04 12.89
C THR A 90 -10.94 -16.88 11.74
N PRO A 91 -10.55 -17.98 11.06
CA PRO A 91 -9.67 -17.89 9.88
C PRO A 91 -10.24 -17.02 8.76
N GLU A 92 -11.57 -16.93 8.65
CA GLU A 92 -12.23 -16.05 7.68
C GLU A 92 -12.12 -14.57 8.07
N THR A 93 -12.35 -14.25 9.35
CA THR A 93 -12.16 -12.90 9.90
C THR A 93 -10.71 -12.44 9.72
N ALA A 94 -9.72 -13.32 9.98
CA ALA A 94 -8.31 -13.02 9.76
C ALA A 94 -7.99 -12.70 8.29
N LYS A 95 -8.51 -13.49 7.33
CA LYS A 95 -8.34 -13.22 5.89
C LYS A 95 -8.96 -11.89 5.46
N LYS A 96 -10.12 -11.54 6.01
CA LYS A 96 -10.77 -10.24 5.74
C LYS A 96 -9.94 -9.09 6.31
N LEU A 97 -9.35 -9.26 7.49
CA LEU A 97 -8.46 -8.28 8.10
C LEU A 97 -7.20 -8.06 7.24
N ASP A 98 -6.60 -9.13 6.70
CA ASP A 98 -5.46 -9.03 5.79
C ASP A 98 -5.82 -8.31 4.48
N ARG A 99 -7.02 -8.57 3.93
CA ARG A 99 -7.52 -7.86 2.74
C ARG A 99 -7.71 -6.39 3.03
N LEU A 100 -8.28 -6.05 4.19
CA LEU A 100 -8.44 -4.67 4.62
C LEU A 100 -7.09 -3.97 4.75
N GLU A 101 -6.09 -4.60 5.37
CA GLU A 101 -4.75 -4.02 5.48
C GLU A 101 -4.18 -3.64 4.12
N LYS A 102 -4.26 -4.55 3.15
CA LYS A 102 -3.74 -4.31 1.79
C LYS A 102 -4.47 -3.16 1.10
N LEU A 103 -5.79 -3.08 1.27
CA LEU A 103 -6.57 -1.96 0.74
C LEU A 103 -6.16 -0.63 1.38
N VAL A 104 -6.03 -0.59 2.71
CA VAL A 104 -5.66 0.63 3.43
C VAL A 104 -4.23 1.06 3.09
N LYS A 105 -3.27 0.13 2.95
CA LYS A 105 -1.92 0.43 2.46
C LYS A 105 -1.95 1.06 1.06
N LYS A 106 -2.77 0.50 0.15
CA LYS A 106 -2.93 1.04 -1.19
C LYS A 106 -3.54 2.44 -1.18
N ILE A 107 -4.62 2.65 -0.41
CA ILE A 107 -5.26 3.96 -0.24
C ILE A 107 -4.25 4.97 0.30
N ARG A 108 -3.48 4.62 1.34
CA ARG A 108 -2.43 5.49 1.87
C ARG A 108 -1.40 5.88 0.81
N GLY A 109 -0.95 4.91 0.00
CA GLY A 109 -0.01 5.16 -1.10
C GLY A 109 -0.59 6.09 -2.18
N ASP A 110 -1.86 5.91 -2.54
CA ASP A 110 -2.57 6.82 -3.47
C ASP A 110 -2.68 8.26 -2.90
N LEU A 111 -2.75 8.39 -1.58
CA LEU A 111 -2.73 9.67 -0.86
C LEU A 111 -1.31 10.22 -0.65
N GLY A 112 -0.27 9.60 -1.24
CA GLY A 112 1.12 10.04 -1.09
C GLY A 112 1.70 9.81 0.30
N GLY A 113 1.10 8.94 1.12
CA GLY A 113 1.70 8.49 2.37
C GLY A 113 2.82 7.50 2.10
N ASP A 114 3.96 7.68 2.78
CA ASP A 114 5.11 6.80 2.62
C ASP A 114 4.85 5.41 3.20
N ASP A 115 5.49 4.42 2.58
CA ASP A 115 5.42 3.02 2.94
C ASP A 115 6.48 2.63 3.97
N ASP A 116 7.12 3.63 4.62
CA ASP A 116 8.15 3.41 5.63
C ASP A 116 7.58 2.56 6.78
N ASP A 117 7.78 1.26 6.62
CA ASP A 117 7.45 0.21 7.57
C ASP A 117 8.50 0.18 8.70
N SER A 118 9.48 1.11 8.69
CA SER A 118 10.48 1.25 9.72
C SER A 118 10.02 2.21 10.82
N THR A 119 10.07 1.74 12.06
CA THR A 119 9.71 2.45 13.30
C THR A 119 8.23 2.77 13.52
N ALA A 120 7.39 1.74 13.48
CA ALA A 120 6.37 1.67 14.52
C ALA A 120 7.11 1.44 15.85
N GLU A 121 7.29 2.51 16.61
CA GLU A 121 7.78 2.47 17.98
C GLU A 121 7.10 1.31 18.71
N LYS A 122 7.93 0.38 19.19
CA LYS A 122 7.53 -0.68 20.12
C LYS A 122 7.23 -0.02 21.46
N ASN A 123 6.20 0.80 21.57
CA ASN A 123 5.66 1.29 22.84
C ASN A 123 4.40 2.08 22.50
N GLU A 124 3.24 1.56 22.88
CA GLU A 124 2.15 2.32 23.51
C GLU A 124 1.01 1.34 23.86
N THR A 125 1.10 0.86 25.09
CA THR A 125 -0.01 0.48 25.98
C THR A 125 -1.16 -0.28 25.33
N THR A 126 -1.04 -1.61 25.30
CA THR A 126 -2.18 -2.52 25.17
C THR A 126 -3.18 -2.22 26.30
N PRO A 127 -4.44 -1.82 26.01
CA PRO A 127 -5.48 -1.97 26.99
C PRO A 127 -5.73 -3.46 27.15
N GLU A 128 -5.27 -4.00 28.27
CA GLU A 128 -5.56 -5.36 28.74
C GLU A 128 -7.05 -5.47 29.02
N THR A 129 -7.86 -5.86 28.03
CA THR A 129 -9.23 -6.39 28.23
C THR A 129 -9.85 -6.78 26.88
N GLU A 130 -10.67 -7.83 26.87
CA GLU A 130 -11.47 -8.25 25.70
C GLU A 130 -12.36 -7.12 25.13
N ASN A 131 -12.76 -6.16 25.98
CA ASN A 131 -13.42 -4.92 25.58
C ASN A 131 -12.58 -4.08 24.60
N GLY A 132 -11.25 -4.18 24.66
CA GLY A 132 -10.32 -3.51 23.77
C GLY A 132 -10.42 -4.02 22.33
N LEU A 133 -10.67 -5.32 22.13
CA LEU A 133 -10.75 -5.92 20.79
C LEU A 133 -12.07 -5.56 20.09
N VAL A 134 -13.20 -5.66 20.80
CA VAL A 134 -14.51 -5.20 20.29
C VAL A 134 -14.45 -3.70 19.95
N ALA A 135 -13.87 -2.90 20.85
CA ALA A 135 -13.68 -1.47 20.59
C ALA A 135 -12.75 -1.21 19.40
N ALA A 136 -11.72 -2.03 19.19
CA ALA A 136 -10.82 -1.91 18.04
C ALA A 136 -11.53 -2.17 16.71
N PHE A 137 -12.36 -3.22 16.60
CA PHE A 137 -13.17 -3.47 15.41
C PHE A 137 -14.17 -2.35 15.13
N LYS A 138 -14.80 -1.79 16.16
CA LYS A 138 -15.70 -0.64 16.01
C LYS A 138 -14.96 0.62 15.58
N LYS A 139 -13.76 0.87 16.12
CA LYS A 139 -12.89 1.97 15.68
C LYS A 139 -12.41 1.77 14.24
N LEU A 140 -12.15 0.53 13.84
CA LEU A 140 -11.76 0.18 12.47
C LEU A 140 -12.88 0.50 11.48
N GLN A 141 -14.12 0.12 11.80
CA GLN A 141 -15.32 0.45 11.04
C GLN A 141 -15.52 1.97 10.92
N THR A 142 -15.51 2.66 12.07
CA THR A 142 -15.70 4.11 12.12
C THR A 142 -14.60 4.85 11.36
N GLY A 143 -13.34 4.42 11.52
CA GLY A 143 -12.20 5.02 10.83
C GLY A 143 -12.25 4.79 9.31
N ALA A 144 -12.72 3.65 8.84
CA ALA A 144 -12.90 3.40 7.40
C ALA A 144 -13.99 4.30 6.82
N ALA A 145 -15.10 4.49 7.54
CA ALA A 145 -16.16 5.42 7.14
C ALA A 145 -15.66 6.87 7.12
N GLN A 146 -14.90 7.28 8.13
CA GLN A 146 -14.29 8.61 8.19
C GLN A 146 -13.30 8.84 7.04
N LEU A 147 -12.48 7.83 6.71
CA LEU A 147 -11.54 7.91 5.59
C LEU A 147 -12.26 8.14 4.26
N LEU A 148 -13.36 7.42 4.02
CA LEU A 148 -14.18 7.63 2.82
C LEU A 148 -14.77 9.04 2.81
N ASP A 149 -15.35 9.48 3.92
CA ASP A 149 -15.93 10.81 4.06
C ASP A 149 -14.90 11.92 3.78
N ASP A 150 -13.71 11.85 4.38
CA ASP A 150 -12.62 12.80 4.19
C ASP A 150 -12.18 12.89 2.71
N ILE A 151 -12.09 11.75 2.01
CA ILE A 151 -11.71 11.70 0.59
C ILE A 151 -12.84 12.22 -0.30
N THR A 152 -14.10 11.95 0.02
CA THR A 152 -15.25 12.47 -0.75
C THR A 152 -15.42 13.98 -0.61
N LYS A 153 -14.94 14.56 0.50
CA LYS A 153 -14.92 16.00 0.75
C LYS A 153 -13.74 16.70 0.08
N SER A 154 -12.70 15.96 -0.33
CA SER A 154 -11.57 16.51 -1.08
C SER A 154 -11.83 16.52 -2.59
N THR A 155 -11.04 17.30 -3.33
CA THR A 155 -11.06 17.26 -4.79
C THR A 155 -9.98 16.31 -5.29
N ARG A 156 -10.12 15.80 -6.52
CA ARG A 156 -9.10 14.98 -7.19
C ARG A 156 -7.71 15.64 -7.31
N TYR A 157 -7.63 16.95 -7.10
CA TYR A 157 -6.40 17.73 -7.16
C TYR A 157 -5.79 18.02 -5.78
N SER A 158 -6.42 17.58 -4.70
CA SER A 158 -6.00 17.87 -3.34
C SER A 158 -6.01 16.62 -2.46
N ILE A 159 -4.88 16.39 -1.81
CA ILE A 159 -4.69 15.31 -0.85
C ILE A 159 -4.99 15.85 0.55
N SER A 160 -5.88 15.17 1.27
CA SER A 160 -6.21 15.52 2.66
C SER A 160 -5.20 14.90 3.63
N VAL A 161 -4.58 15.76 4.45
CA VAL A 161 -3.71 15.33 5.56
C VAL A 161 -4.48 14.43 6.54
N PHE A 162 -5.76 14.74 6.77
CA PHE A 162 -6.63 13.91 7.62
C PHE A 162 -6.81 12.51 7.03
N SER A 163 -6.98 12.37 5.72
CA SER A 163 -7.07 11.05 5.07
C SER A 163 -5.80 10.23 5.24
N ILE A 164 -4.61 10.85 5.16
CA ILE A 164 -3.33 10.18 5.44
C ILE A 164 -3.29 9.73 6.91
N GLN A 165 -3.60 10.62 7.85
CA GLN A 165 -3.61 10.30 9.28
C GLN A 165 -4.58 9.16 9.62
N THR A 166 -5.81 9.22 9.09
CA THR A 166 -6.83 8.20 9.27
C THR A 166 -6.37 6.86 8.68
N SER A 167 -5.76 6.86 7.49
CA SER A 167 -5.22 5.62 6.89
C SER A 167 -4.11 4.99 7.75
N ASN A 168 -3.23 5.80 8.33
CA ASN A 168 -2.19 5.32 9.26
C ASN A 168 -2.79 4.78 10.56
N ALA A 169 -3.80 5.44 11.11
CA ALA A 169 -4.51 4.97 12.30
C ALA A 169 -5.18 3.61 12.04
N LEU A 170 -5.80 3.41 10.87
CA LEU A 170 -6.36 2.12 10.47
C LEU A 170 -5.30 1.03 10.39
N LEU A 171 -4.12 1.30 9.82
CA LEU A 171 -3.02 0.32 9.80
C LEU A 171 -2.53 -0.05 11.21
N LYS A 172 -2.46 0.93 12.13
CA LYS A 172 -2.14 0.67 13.54
C LYS A 172 -3.21 -0.20 14.21
N LEU A 173 -4.50 0.06 13.97
CA LEU A 173 -5.61 -0.75 14.49
C LEU A 173 -5.58 -2.18 13.94
N VAL A 174 -5.34 -2.36 12.65
CA VAL A 174 -5.20 -3.69 12.03
C VAL A 174 -4.05 -4.47 12.66
N ARG A 175 -2.89 -3.82 12.87
CA ARG A 175 -1.74 -4.44 13.54
C ARG A 175 -2.07 -4.82 14.98
N PHE A 176 -2.72 -3.91 15.72
CA PHE A 176 -3.19 -4.18 17.08
C PHE A 176 -4.09 -5.43 17.11
N ILE A 177 -5.11 -5.48 16.26
CA ILE A 177 -6.05 -6.62 16.17
C ILE A 177 -5.32 -7.93 15.83
N ARG A 178 -4.33 -7.89 14.93
CA ARG A 178 -3.58 -9.08 14.50
C ARG A 178 -2.73 -9.68 15.62
N PHE A 179 -2.10 -8.83 16.44
CA PHE A 179 -1.19 -9.25 17.49
C PHE A 179 -1.82 -9.27 18.89
N PHE A 180 -3.12 -8.95 18.99
CA PHE A 180 -3.90 -9.09 20.21
C PHE A 180 -4.01 -10.58 20.54
N LYS A 181 -3.36 -11.01 21.63
CA LYS A 181 -3.32 -12.40 22.11
C LYS A 181 -3.60 -12.43 23.61
#